data_AF-A0A531JIP6-F1
#
_entry.id   AF-A0A531JIP6-F1
#
_cell.length_a   1.000
_cell.length_b   1.000
_cell.length_c   1.000
_cell.angle_alpha   90.00
_cell.angle_beta   90.00
_cell.angle_gamma   90.00
#
_symmetry.space_group_name_H-M   'P 1'
#
loop_
_entity.id
_entity.type
_entity.pdbx_description
1 polymer ?
#
loop_
_entity_poly.entity_id
_entity_poly.type
_entity_poly.pdbx_seq_one_letter_code
_entity_poly.pdbx_strand_id
1 'polypeptide(L)'
;AALRTEVMARLQQALGTDAGKFTDFSYRDWTDDRWSGGGYSDLIIDTGATEAEQTILAGAPPVYFASSELSPSFPGYVEGAIVAGRIAAQRILSELNPQ
;
A
#
# COMPACT_ATOMS: atom_id res chain seq x y z
N ALA A 1 -3.42 -18.14 -19.27
CA ALA A 1 -4.47 -18.35 -20.29
C ALA A 1 -5.87 -18.24 -19.69
N ALA A 2 -6.20 -19.00 -18.63
CA ALA A 2 -7.52 -18.98 -17.99
C ALA A 2 -7.96 -17.59 -17.47
N LEU A 3 -7.09 -16.86 -16.76
CA LEU A 3 -7.41 -15.52 -16.24
C LEU A 3 -7.83 -14.55 -17.35
N ARG A 4 -7.05 -14.48 -18.43
CA ARG A 4 -7.35 -13.62 -19.59
C ARG A 4 -8.73 -13.94 -20.16
N THR A 5 -9.03 -15.22 -20.39
CA THR A 5 -10.34 -15.65 -20.91
C THR A 5 -11.49 -15.23 -20.00
N GLU A 6 -11.35 -15.44 -18.69
CA GLU A 6 -12.37 -15.09 -17.71
C GLU A 6 -12.62 -13.58 -17.65
N VAL A 7 -11.54 -12.78 -17.59
CA VAL A 7 -11.65 -11.32 -17.59
C VAL A 7 -12.34 -10.84 -18.87
N MET A 8 -12.01 -11.42 -20.03
CA MET A 8 -12.65 -11.04 -21.30
C MET A 8 -14.13 -11.39 -21.34
N ALA A 9 -14.51 -12.59 -20.88
CA ALA A 9 -15.90 -12.99 -20.81
C ALA A 9 -16.72 -12.02 -19.94
N ARG A 10 -16.17 -11.63 -18.77
CA ARG A 10 -16.81 -10.65 -17.88
C ARG A 10 -16.91 -9.26 -18.48
N LEU A 11 -15.85 -8.78 -19.15
CA LEU A 11 -15.88 -7.48 -19.81
C LEU A 11 -16.89 -7.45 -20.96
N GLN A 12 -16.97 -8.50 -21.77
CA GLN A 12 -17.96 -8.58 -22.84
C GLN A 12 -19.39 -8.68 -22.31
N GLN A 13 -19.59 -9.40 -21.20
CA GLN A 13 -20.89 -9.46 -20.52
C GLN A 13 -21.33 -8.07 -20.00
N ALA A 14 -20.40 -7.30 -19.43
CA ALA A 14 -20.71 -6.01 -18.82
C ALA A 14 -20.81 -4.86 -19.83
N LEU A 15 -19.99 -4.88 -20.88
CA LEU A 15 -19.75 -3.74 -21.77
C LEU A 15 -20.07 -4.03 -23.26
N GLY A 16 -20.46 -5.26 -23.58
CA GLY A 16 -20.75 -5.69 -24.95
C GLY A 16 -19.55 -6.33 -25.67
N THR A 17 -19.81 -6.94 -26.82
CA THR A 17 -18.83 -7.77 -27.54
C THR A 17 -17.57 -7.03 -27.97
N ASP A 18 -17.67 -5.71 -28.21
CA ASP A 18 -16.55 -4.85 -28.59
C ASP A 18 -15.47 -4.78 -27.51
N ALA A 19 -15.80 -5.00 -26.22
CA ALA A 19 -14.81 -5.08 -25.15
C ALA A 19 -13.83 -6.26 -25.33
N GLY A 20 -14.16 -7.24 -26.18
CA GLY A 20 -13.26 -8.32 -26.56
C GLY A 20 -12.21 -7.94 -27.61
N LYS A 21 -12.27 -6.74 -28.20
CA LYS A 21 -11.35 -6.26 -29.24
C LYS A 21 -10.13 -5.52 -28.66
N PHE A 22 -9.55 -6.04 -27.56
CA PHE A 22 -8.38 -5.42 -26.91
C PHE A 22 -7.09 -5.67 -27.70
N THR A 23 -6.17 -4.70 -27.64
CA THR A 23 -4.87 -4.77 -28.31
C THR A 23 -3.83 -5.49 -27.47
N ASP A 24 -3.92 -5.41 -26.15
CA ASP A 24 -2.95 -6.01 -25.24
C ASP A 24 -3.56 -6.33 -23.86
N PHE A 25 -2.94 -7.25 -23.13
CA PHE A 25 -3.33 -7.66 -21.78
C PHE A 25 -2.08 -7.87 -20.93
N SER A 26 -1.92 -7.00 -19.92
CA SER A 26 -0.87 -7.12 -18.91
C SER A 26 -1.50 -7.26 -17.53
N TYR A 27 -0.94 -8.13 -16.71
CA TYR A 27 -1.35 -8.28 -15.32
C TYR A 27 -0.11 -8.55 -14.47
N ARG A 28 -0.19 -8.11 -13.21
CA ARG A 28 0.80 -8.42 -12.17
C ARG A 28 0.06 -9.03 -11.00
N ASP A 29 0.53 -10.20 -10.59
CA ASP A 29 0.16 -10.78 -9.31
C ASP A 29 1.11 -10.25 -8.24
N TRP A 30 0.54 -9.79 -7.13
CA TRP A 30 1.27 -9.23 -5.98
C TRP A 30 1.24 -10.15 -4.77
N THR A 31 0.42 -11.21 -4.75
CA THR A 31 0.13 -12.02 -3.55
C THR A 31 1.38 -12.66 -2.94
N ASP A 32 2.36 -13.03 -3.77
CA ASP A 32 3.63 -13.62 -3.33
C ASP A 32 4.84 -12.77 -3.77
N ASP A 33 4.65 -11.47 -3.98
CA ASP A 33 5.78 -10.60 -4.29
C ASP A 33 6.75 -10.54 -3.10
N ARG A 34 7.99 -10.99 -3.30
CA ARG A 34 9.00 -11.14 -2.25
C ARG A 34 9.24 -9.86 -1.43
N TRP A 35 9.07 -8.70 -2.04
CA TRP A 35 9.43 -7.42 -1.43
C TRP A 35 8.22 -6.60 -0.98
N SER A 36 7.03 -6.87 -1.53
CA SER A 36 5.79 -6.25 -1.10
C SER A 36 4.98 -7.10 -0.12
N GLY A 37 5.08 -8.43 -0.20
CA GLY A 37 4.29 -9.36 0.61
C GLY A 37 2.79 -9.40 0.27
N GLY A 38 2.36 -8.72 -0.80
CA GLY A 38 0.95 -8.58 -1.18
C GLY A 38 0.64 -7.25 -1.86
N GLY A 39 -0.66 -6.93 -1.94
CA GLY A 39 -1.15 -5.62 -2.32
C GLY A 39 -2.58 -5.38 -1.84
N TYR A 40 -3.06 -4.14 -1.76
CA TYR A 40 -2.32 -2.88 -2.00
C TYR A 40 -1.68 -2.29 -0.72
N SER A 41 -2.16 -2.68 0.46
CA SER A 41 -1.74 -2.23 1.80
C SER A 41 -1.90 -3.38 2.79
N ASP A 42 -1.47 -3.20 4.03
CA ASP A 42 -1.79 -4.11 5.13
C ASP A 42 -3.31 -4.15 5.47
N LEU A 43 -3.66 -5.10 6.34
CA LEU A 43 -4.99 -5.25 6.91
C LEU A 43 -4.88 -5.39 8.42
N ILE A 44 -5.73 -4.65 9.15
CA ILE A 44 -5.88 -4.84 10.59
C ILE A 44 -6.71 -6.11 10.82
N ILE A 45 -6.03 -7.19 11.20
CA ILE A 45 -6.67 -8.49 11.48
C ILE A 45 -7.04 -8.68 12.95
N ASP A 46 -6.46 -7.88 13.85
CA ASP A 46 -6.78 -7.84 15.27
C ASP A 46 -7.20 -6.42 15.66
N THR A 47 -8.50 -6.21 15.85
CA THR A 47 -9.06 -4.92 16.24
C THR A 47 -8.80 -4.58 17.72
N GLY A 48 -8.32 -5.52 18.52
CA GLY A 48 -7.88 -5.28 19.90
C GLY A 48 -6.50 -4.63 19.99
N ALA A 49 -5.72 -4.61 18.91
CA ALA A 49 -4.38 -4.04 18.86
C ALA A 49 -4.38 -2.51 18.71
N THR A 50 -5.12 -1.80 19.58
CA THR A 50 -5.34 -0.34 19.48
C THR A 50 -4.05 0.49 19.58
N GLU A 51 -3.03 -0.03 20.25
CA GLU A 51 -1.76 0.67 20.49
C GLU A 51 -0.69 0.34 19.43
N ALA A 52 -1.00 -0.48 18.43
CA ALA A 52 -0.02 -0.96 17.46
C ALA A 52 0.62 0.20 16.67
N GLU A 53 -0.21 1.09 16.12
CA GLU A 53 0.27 2.26 15.36
C GLU A 53 1.13 3.18 16.24
N GLN A 54 0.69 3.48 17.47
CA GLN A 54 1.46 4.31 18.40
C GLN A 54 2.81 3.68 18.76
N THR A 55 2.83 2.36 18.97
CA THR A 55 4.05 1.61 19.28
C THR A 55 5.04 1.67 18.12
N ILE A 56 4.57 1.47 16.88
CA ILE A 56 5.41 1.53 15.69
C ILE A 56 5.93 2.97 15.45
N LEU A 57 5.06 3.98 15.62
CA LEU A 57 5.42 5.39 15.48
C LEU A 57 6.41 5.87 16.55
N ALA A 58 6.43 5.26 17.74
CA ALA A 58 7.43 5.58 18.76
C ALA A 58 8.85 5.20 18.29
N GLY A 59 8.97 4.16 17.46
CA GLY A 59 10.24 3.71 16.91
C GLY A 59 11.23 3.21 17.97
N ALA A 60 12.50 3.15 17.59
CA ALA A 60 13.60 2.79 18.47
C ALA A 60 14.84 3.59 18.05
N PRO A 61 15.01 4.84 18.50
CA PRO A 61 16.09 5.72 18.04
C PRO A 61 17.46 5.01 18.04
N PRO A 62 18.25 5.12 16.94
CA PRO A 62 18.06 6.02 15.80
C PRO A 62 17.17 5.47 14.67
N VAL A 63 16.40 4.41 14.90
CA VAL A 63 15.50 3.81 13.90
C VAL A 63 14.10 4.43 14.00
N TYR A 64 13.65 5.01 12.89
CA TYR A 64 12.31 5.58 12.74
C TYR A 64 11.57 4.83 11.64
N PHE A 65 10.29 4.57 11.86
CA PHE A 65 9.45 3.89 10.89
C PHE A 65 8.63 4.89 10.08
N ALA A 66 8.59 4.68 8.78
CA ALA A 66 7.68 5.32 7.85
C ALA A 66 7.04 4.22 7.00
N SER A 67 5.76 4.38 6.72
CA SER A 67 5.04 3.55 5.76
C SER A 67 3.72 4.24 5.41
N SER A 68 3.07 3.82 4.33
CA SER A 68 1.79 4.42 3.94
C SER A 68 0.69 4.19 4.98
N GLU A 69 0.77 3.05 5.66
CA GLU A 69 -0.13 2.52 6.67
C GLU A 69 -0.11 3.38 7.95
N LEU A 70 1.06 3.92 8.31
CA LEU A 70 1.25 4.79 9.47
C LEU A 70 0.88 6.26 9.22
N SER A 71 0.38 6.58 8.03
CA SER A 71 0.07 7.97 7.68
C SER A 71 -1.21 8.44 8.37
N PRO A 72 -1.22 9.62 9.02
CA PRO A 72 -2.44 10.21 9.58
C PRO A 72 -3.43 10.65 8.50
N SER A 73 -3.02 10.68 7.22
CA SER A 73 -3.89 10.98 6.09
C SER A 73 -3.60 10.04 4.92
N PHE A 74 -4.66 9.59 4.25
CA PHE A 74 -4.59 8.64 3.12
C PHE A 74 -3.81 7.33 3.45
N PRO A 75 -4.11 6.64 4.56
CA PRO A 75 -3.40 5.43 4.94
C PRO A 75 -3.55 4.34 3.88
N GLY A 76 -2.44 3.67 3.54
CA GLY A 76 -2.40 2.63 2.50
C GLY A 76 -2.35 3.14 1.06
N TYR A 77 -2.21 4.46 0.85
CA TYR A 77 -2.08 5.07 -0.47
C TYR A 77 -0.71 5.73 -0.66
N VAL A 78 -0.38 6.02 -1.93
CA VAL A 78 0.86 6.73 -2.30
C VAL A 78 0.99 8.07 -1.55
N GLU A 79 -0.12 8.81 -1.39
CA GLU A 79 -0.10 10.07 -0.63
C GLU A 79 0.26 9.83 0.84
N GLY A 80 -0.26 8.76 1.45
CA GLY A 80 0.10 8.36 2.81
C GLY A 80 1.60 8.04 2.93
N ALA A 81 2.19 7.35 1.95
CA ALA A 81 3.63 7.06 1.95
C ALA A 81 4.47 8.35 1.94
N ILE A 82 4.06 9.34 1.13
CA ILE A 82 4.74 10.65 1.04
C ILE A 82 4.62 11.40 2.37
N VAL A 83 3.42 11.46 2.94
CA VAL A 83 3.15 12.16 4.21
C VAL A 83 3.94 11.53 5.35
N ALA A 84 3.84 10.21 5.54
CA ALA A 84 4.54 9.50 6.61
C ALA A 84 6.07 9.61 6.47
N GLY A 85 6.61 9.50 5.25
CA GLY A 85 8.04 9.70 5.00
C GLY A 85 8.54 11.09 5.38
N ARG A 86 7.76 12.14 5.07
CA ARG A 86 8.08 13.53 5.46
C ARG A 86 8.04 13.71 6.98
N ILE A 87 7.05 13.11 7.66
CA ILE A 87 6.94 13.17 9.12
C ILE A 87 8.15 12.50 9.79
N ALA A 88 8.53 11.30 9.35
CA ALA A 88 9.69 10.60 9.88
C ALA A 88 10.99 11.40 9.66
N ALA A 89 11.18 11.97 8.47
CA ALA A 89 12.33 12.82 8.16
C ALA A 89 12.40 14.07 9.06
N GLN A 90 11.26 14.73 9.32
CA GLN A 90 11.20 15.89 10.22
C GLN A 90 11.56 15.52 11.66
N ARG A 91 11.11 14.36 12.15
CA ARG A 91 11.48 13.85 13.48
C ARG A 91 12.99 13.65 13.60
N ILE A 92 13.59 12.96 12.62
CA ILE A 92 15.05 12.79 12.56
C ILE A 92 15.78 14.14 12.60
N LEU A 93 15.36 15.11 11.76
CA LEU A 93 15.98 16.43 11.72
C LEU A 93 15.89 17.17 13.06
N SER A 94 14.76 17.05 13.77
CA SER A 94 14.57 17.68 15.07
C SER A 94 15.47 17.09 16.17
N GLU A 95 15.78 15.79 16.09
CA GLU A 95 16.64 15.12 17.06
C GLU A 95 18.13 15.32 16.77
N LEU A 96 18.51 15.48 15.50
CA LEU A 96 19.89 15.79 15.11
C LEU A 96 20.26 17.25 15.38
N ASN A 97 19.30 18.17 15.31
CA ASN A 97 19.48 19.59 15.57
C ASN A 97 18.48 20.08 16.63
N PRO A 98 18.62 19.63 17.90
CA PRO A 98 17.79 20.15 18.96
C PRO A 98 18.12 21.64 19.14
N GLN A 99 17.11 22.51 19.02
CA GLN A 99 17.25 23.93 19.35
C GLN A 99 17.44 24.14 20.85
#